data_AF-A0A800LV05-F1
#
_entry.id   AF-A0A800LV05-F1
#
_cell.length_a   1.000
_cell.length_b   1.000
_cell.length_c   1.000
_cell.angle_alpha   90.00
_cell.angle_beta   90.00
_cell.angle_gamma   90.00
#
_symmetry.space_group_name_H-M   'P 1'
#
loop_
_entity.id
_entity.type
_entity.pdbx_description
1 polymer ?
#
loop_
_entity_poly.entity_id
_entity_poly.type
_entity_poly.pdbx_seq_one_letter_code
_entity_poly.pdbx_strand_id
1 'polypeptide(L)'
;MKRTKERKDERTKGLKNALSFSLPLALWGPPLLWMSLIFLGSSLTGGHADDLTRQASGVNEPIQIQRIKDVLHITEYGILTLLLIRAFTGRSYRPSLKQTWLAFIIASLYGVSDELHQYYVPSRYPGLDDIIRNILGAALAAGLMYIIAHYRKRSQHL
;
A
#
# COMPACT_ATOMS: atom_id res chain seq x y z
N MET A 1 52.39 -4.00 -7.34
CA MET A 1 51.35 -4.63 -6.49
C MET A 1 50.41 -3.64 -5.77
N LYS A 2 50.86 -2.45 -5.35
CA LYS A 2 50.02 -1.44 -4.65
C LYS A 2 48.87 -0.87 -5.51
N ARG A 3 49.17 -0.50 -6.76
CA ARG A 3 48.26 0.15 -7.71
C ARG A 3 47.03 -0.69 -8.10
N THR A 4 47.13 -2.02 -8.08
CA THR A 4 46.03 -2.94 -8.37
C THR A 4 45.08 -3.12 -7.19
N LYS A 5 45.56 -2.90 -5.96
CA LYS A 5 44.75 -2.98 -4.74
C LYS A 5 43.86 -1.74 -4.58
N GLU A 6 44.45 -0.55 -4.79
CA GLU A 6 43.73 0.74 -4.81
C GLU A 6 42.62 0.76 -5.86
N ARG A 7 42.88 0.25 -7.07
CA ARG A 7 41.87 0.16 -8.14
C ARG A 7 40.68 -0.74 -7.80
N LYS A 8 40.91 -1.82 -7.04
CA LYS A 8 39.84 -2.72 -6.55
C LYS A 8 39.03 -2.06 -5.44
N ASP A 9 39.68 -1.33 -4.53
CA ASP A 9 39.02 -0.62 -3.44
C ASP A 9 38.16 0.55 -3.95
N GLU A 10 38.62 1.31 -4.95
CA GLU A 10 37.81 2.37 -5.58
C GLU A 10 36.60 1.82 -6.34
N ARG A 11 36.77 0.73 -7.10
CA ARG A 11 35.67 0.09 -7.83
C ARG A 11 34.61 -0.47 -6.88
N THR A 12 35.02 -1.07 -5.76
CA THR A 12 34.08 -1.59 -4.76
C THR A 12 33.38 -0.48 -3.98
N LYS A 13 34.07 0.64 -3.68
CA LYS A 13 33.43 1.86 -3.14
C LYS A 13 32.37 2.43 -4.09
N GLY A 14 32.72 2.55 -5.38
CA GLY A 14 31.79 3.02 -6.41
C GLY A 14 30.55 2.12 -6.54
N LEU A 15 30.74 0.79 -6.52
CA LEU A 15 29.61 -0.15 -6.52
C LEU A 15 28.73 0.00 -5.27
N LYS A 16 29.33 0.10 -4.07
CA LYS A 16 28.58 0.26 -2.80
C LYS A 16 27.77 1.55 -2.80
N ASN A 17 28.35 2.65 -3.30
CA ASN A 17 27.69 3.95 -3.39
C ASN A 17 26.53 3.94 -4.41
N ALA A 18 26.72 3.30 -5.57
CA ALA A 18 25.65 3.13 -6.55
C ALA A 18 24.51 2.25 -6.01
N LEU A 19 24.86 1.12 -5.36
CA LEU A 19 23.92 0.20 -4.72
C LEU A 19 23.16 0.85 -3.54
N SER A 20 23.79 1.78 -2.80
CA SER A 20 23.14 2.48 -1.69
C SER A 20 22.17 3.56 -2.16
N PHE A 21 22.45 4.22 -3.29
CA PHE A 21 21.53 5.20 -3.88
C PHE A 21 20.34 4.57 -4.62
N SER A 22 20.52 3.39 -5.23
CA SER A 22 19.44 2.69 -5.94
C SER A 22 18.49 1.91 -5.02
N LEU A 23 18.91 1.60 -3.79
CA LEU A 23 18.12 0.81 -2.83
C LEU A 23 16.83 1.50 -2.38
N PRO A 24 16.84 2.80 -2.02
CA PRO A 24 15.63 3.53 -1.68
C PRO A 24 14.64 3.55 -2.85
N LEU A 25 15.10 3.86 -4.07
CA LEU A 25 14.22 3.86 -5.25
C LEU A 25 13.59 2.49 -5.52
N ALA A 26 14.34 1.40 -5.41
CA ALA A 26 13.81 0.05 -5.64
C ALA A 26 12.81 -0.40 -4.55
N LEU A 27 12.95 0.12 -3.32
CA LEU A 27 12.07 -0.18 -2.20
C LEU A 27 10.80 0.69 -2.21
N TRP A 28 10.94 1.96 -2.56
CA TRP A 28 9.85 2.94 -2.52
C TRP A 28 9.12 3.13 -3.86
N GLY A 29 9.72 2.71 -4.98
CA GLY A 29 9.08 2.76 -6.29
C GLY A 29 7.74 2.00 -6.32
N PRO A 30 7.66 0.73 -5.89
CA PRO A 30 6.41 -0.03 -5.89
C PRO A 30 5.26 0.58 -5.07
N PRO A 31 5.42 0.98 -3.78
CA PRO A 31 4.32 1.62 -3.06
C PRO A 31 3.91 2.95 -3.69
N LEU A 32 4.85 3.78 -4.19
CA LEU A 32 4.51 5.03 -4.85
C LEU A 32 3.76 4.81 -6.17
N LEU A 33 4.17 3.82 -6.96
CA LEU A 33 3.45 3.42 -8.16
C LEU A 33 2.04 2.94 -7.81
N TRP A 34 1.91 2.12 -6.77
CA TRP A 34 0.61 1.61 -6.34
C TRP A 34 -0.32 2.71 -5.83
N MET A 35 0.20 3.64 -5.02
CA MET A 35 -0.53 4.85 -4.61
C MET A 35 -1.00 5.63 -5.84
N SER A 36 -0.13 5.83 -6.83
CA SER A 36 -0.48 6.51 -8.09
C SER A 36 -1.60 5.78 -8.85
N LEU A 37 -1.57 4.45 -8.90
CA LEU A 37 -2.62 3.65 -9.54
C LEU A 37 -3.96 3.78 -8.82
N ILE A 38 -3.98 3.71 -7.49
CA ILE A 38 -5.19 3.94 -6.67
C ILE A 38 -5.73 5.34 -6.94
N PHE A 39 -4.89 6.36 -6.85
CA PHE A 39 -5.28 7.75 -7.05
C PHE A 39 -5.88 8.00 -8.44
N LEU A 40 -5.24 7.45 -9.48
CA LEU A 40 -5.75 7.54 -10.85
C LEU A 40 -7.07 6.80 -11.01
N GLY A 41 -7.21 5.59 -10.44
CA GLY A 41 -8.46 4.84 -10.43
C GLY A 41 -9.60 5.61 -9.74
N SER A 42 -9.31 6.20 -8.58
CA SER A 42 -10.22 7.06 -7.82
C SER A 42 -10.54 8.39 -8.52
N SER A 43 -9.69 8.84 -9.44
CA SER A 43 -9.92 10.03 -10.28
C SER A 43 -10.88 9.74 -11.46
N LEU A 44 -11.12 8.47 -11.80
CA LEU A 44 -12.03 8.12 -12.88
C LEU A 44 -13.48 8.33 -12.42
N THR A 45 -14.24 9.07 -13.23
CA THR A 45 -15.65 9.36 -12.96
C THR A 45 -16.50 8.09 -13.10
N GLY A 46 -17.18 7.67 -12.04
CA GLY A 46 -18.35 6.79 -12.14
C GLY A 46 -19.52 7.58 -12.74
N GLY A 47 -20.44 6.96 -13.49
CA GLY A 47 -21.52 7.72 -14.14
C GLY A 47 -22.37 8.53 -13.14
N HIS A 48 -22.27 9.86 -13.17
CA HIS A 48 -22.89 10.82 -12.23
C HIS A 48 -24.41 10.66 -12.06
N ALA A 49 -25.08 10.23 -13.15
CA ALA A 49 -26.52 10.07 -13.19
C ALA A 49 -27.01 8.83 -12.41
N ASP A 50 -26.13 7.87 -12.17
CA ASP A 50 -26.50 6.60 -11.55
C ASP A 50 -26.32 6.65 -10.02
N ASP A 51 -25.16 7.11 -9.52
CA ASP A 51 -24.85 7.10 -8.07
C ASP A 51 -25.68 8.14 -7.28
N LEU A 52 -25.80 9.38 -7.76
CA LEU A 52 -26.62 10.41 -7.08
C LEU A 52 -28.11 10.07 -7.12
N THR A 53 -28.60 9.58 -8.27
CA THR A 53 -30.00 9.16 -8.39
C THR A 53 -30.28 7.92 -7.55
N ARG A 54 -29.36 6.95 -7.45
CA ARG A 54 -29.49 5.78 -6.56
C ARG A 54 -29.51 6.16 -5.09
N GLN A 55 -28.59 7.03 -4.67
CA GLN A 55 -28.55 7.49 -3.28
C GLN A 55 -29.78 8.34 -2.92
N ALA A 56 -30.23 9.21 -3.81
CA ALA A 56 -31.43 10.03 -3.61
C ALA A 56 -32.74 9.21 -3.71
N SER A 57 -32.77 8.13 -4.49
CA SER A 57 -33.94 7.24 -4.63
C SER A 57 -33.98 6.12 -3.59
N GLY A 58 -32.93 5.94 -2.79
CA GLY A 58 -32.79 4.82 -1.86
C GLY A 58 -32.61 3.47 -2.56
N VAL A 59 -32.39 3.46 -3.87
CA VAL A 59 -32.14 2.24 -4.64
C VAL A 59 -30.67 1.89 -4.51
N ASN A 60 -30.38 0.82 -3.78
CA ASN A 60 -29.03 0.33 -3.64
C ASN A 60 -28.48 -0.17 -4.98
N GLU A 61 -27.16 -0.04 -5.15
CA GLU A 61 -26.44 -0.73 -6.22
C GLU A 61 -26.77 -2.22 -6.22
N PRO A 62 -26.80 -2.88 -7.39
CA PRO A 62 -26.88 -4.32 -7.46
C PRO A 62 -25.82 -4.95 -6.55
N ILE A 63 -26.23 -5.91 -5.71
CA ILE A 63 -25.37 -6.53 -4.68
C ILE A 63 -24.04 -7.03 -5.26
N GLN A 64 -24.03 -7.47 -6.51
CA GLN A 64 -22.82 -7.93 -7.20
C GLN A 64 -21.82 -6.80 -7.44
N ILE A 65 -22.27 -5.61 -7.87
CA ILE A 65 -21.42 -4.44 -8.11
C ILE A 65 -20.85 -3.94 -6.78
N GLN A 66 -21.69 -3.86 -5.75
CA GLN A 66 -21.23 -3.46 -4.41
C GLN A 66 -20.13 -4.40 -3.91
N ARG A 67 -20.32 -5.73 -4.00
CA ARG A 67 -19.31 -6.70 -3.57
C ARG A 67 -17.99 -6.56 -4.33
N ILE A 68 -18.03 -6.25 -5.62
CA ILE A 68 -16.82 -6.03 -6.42
C ILE A 68 -16.08 -4.78 -5.93
N LYS A 69 -16.81 -3.67 -5.69
CA LYS A 69 -16.24 -2.44 -5.10
C LYS A 69 -15.64 -2.73 -3.72
N ASP A 70 -16.34 -3.51 -2.89
CA ASP A 70 -15.88 -3.86 -1.55
C ASP A 70 -14.55 -4.63 -1.57
N VAL A 71 -14.47 -5.66 -2.43
CA VAL A 71 -13.26 -6.48 -2.58
C VAL A 71 -12.12 -5.65 -3.17
N LEU A 72 -12.39 -4.75 -4.10
CA LEU A 72 -11.38 -3.85 -4.67
C LEU A 72 -10.72 -3.00 -3.59
N HIS A 73 -11.49 -2.24 -2.80
CA HIS A 73 -10.95 -1.42 -1.71
C HIS A 73 -10.14 -2.25 -0.71
N ILE A 74 -10.68 -3.37 -0.23
CA ILE A 74 -9.95 -4.25 0.71
C ILE A 74 -8.62 -4.72 0.09
N THR A 75 -8.62 -5.05 -1.21
CA THR A 75 -7.44 -5.57 -1.91
C THR A 75 -6.40 -4.48 -2.16
N GLU A 76 -6.82 -3.30 -2.63
CA GLU A 76 -5.95 -2.17 -2.95
C GLU A 76 -5.16 -1.69 -1.73
N TYR A 77 -5.85 -1.49 -0.61
CA TYR A 77 -5.22 -1.03 0.62
C TYR A 77 -4.47 -2.13 1.36
N GLY A 78 -4.88 -3.39 1.18
CA GLY A 78 -4.10 -4.55 1.60
C GLY A 78 -2.75 -4.63 0.87
N ILE A 79 -2.75 -4.53 -0.46
CA ILE A 79 -1.53 -4.51 -1.28
C ILE A 79 -0.65 -3.32 -0.91
N LEU A 80 -1.22 -2.12 -0.78
CA LEU A 80 -0.48 -0.93 -0.37
C LEU A 80 0.24 -1.16 0.96
N THR A 81 -0.46 -1.74 1.94
CA THR A 81 0.13 -2.04 3.26
C THR A 81 1.29 -3.02 3.15
N LEU A 82 1.16 -4.10 2.36
CA LEU A 82 2.26 -5.05 2.14
C LEU A 82 3.48 -4.39 1.47
N LEU A 83 3.25 -3.52 0.48
CA LEU A 83 4.31 -2.79 -0.20
C LEU A 83 5.02 -1.79 0.74
N LEU A 84 4.28 -1.12 1.62
CA LEU A 84 4.84 -0.24 2.64
C LEU A 84 5.64 -1.03 3.69
N ILE A 85 5.12 -2.16 4.18
CA ILE A 85 5.85 -3.06 5.09
C ILE A 85 7.17 -3.49 4.44
N ARG A 86 7.14 -3.89 3.17
CA ARG A 86 8.35 -4.26 2.41
C ARG A 86 9.33 -3.09 2.31
N ALA A 87 8.85 -1.88 2.00
CA ALA A 87 9.69 -0.69 1.88
C ALA A 87 10.38 -0.34 3.21
N PHE A 88 9.63 -0.39 4.32
CA PHE A 88 10.16 -0.11 5.66
C PHE A 88 11.12 -1.20 6.16
N THR A 89 10.87 -2.45 5.80
CA THR A 89 11.65 -3.61 6.26
C THR A 89 12.95 -3.78 5.43
N GLY A 90 12.94 -3.30 4.19
CA GLY A 90 14.10 -3.32 3.30
C GLY A 90 14.57 -4.73 2.98
N ARG A 91 15.85 -5.03 3.26
CA ARG A 91 16.44 -6.36 3.03
C ARG A 91 16.16 -7.37 4.15
N SER A 92 15.56 -6.94 5.26
CA SER A 92 15.16 -7.87 6.31
C SER A 92 13.97 -8.69 5.84
N TYR A 93 13.93 -9.97 6.21
CA TYR A 93 12.79 -10.85 5.94
C TYR A 93 11.70 -10.75 7.00
N ARG A 94 11.93 -9.95 8.06
CA ARG A 94 11.05 -9.86 9.22
C ARG A 94 10.74 -8.39 9.55
N PRO A 95 9.51 -7.92 9.32
CA PRO A 95 9.10 -6.62 9.80
C PRO A 95 9.02 -6.61 11.33
N SER A 96 9.45 -5.50 11.94
CA SER A 96 9.16 -5.23 13.34
C SER A 96 7.71 -4.79 13.51
N LEU A 97 7.17 -4.95 14.73
CA LEU A 97 5.82 -4.48 15.07
C LEU A 97 5.63 -2.99 14.75
N LYS A 98 6.66 -2.16 15.00
CA LYS A 98 6.65 -0.73 14.69
C LYS A 98 6.51 -0.46 13.19
N GLN A 99 7.23 -1.20 12.34
CA GLN A 99 7.16 -1.05 10.88
C GLN A 99 5.80 -1.49 10.34
N THR A 100 5.24 -2.58 10.85
CA THR A 100 3.89 -3.04 10.49
C THR A 100 2.83 -2.02 10.88
N TRP A 101 2.89 -1.48 12.10
CA TRP A 101 1.96 -0.44 12.55
C TRP A 101 2.09 0.85 11.74
N LEU A 102 3.32 1.28 11.44
CA LEU A 102 3.53 2.47 10.63
C LEU A 102 2.96 2.31 9.21
N ALA A 103 3.17 1.15 8.57
CA ALA A 103 2.60 0.85 7.26
C ALA A 103 1.06 0.85 7.29
N PHE A 104 0.46 0.24 8.31
CA PHE A 104 -0.99 0.25 8.51
C PHE A 104 -1.55 1.67 8.66
N ILE A 105 -0.93 2.50 9.51
CA ILE A 105 -1.36 3.89 9.72
C ILE A 105 -1.25 4.68 8.42
N ILE A 106 -0.13 4.57 7.70
CA ILE A 106 0.06 5.30 6.44
C ILE A 106 -0.96 4.85 5.39
N ALA A 107 -1.19 3.54 5.22
CA ALA A 107 -2.18 3.05 4.27
C ALA A 107 -3.61 3.50 4.64
N SER A 108 -3.95 3.51 5.93
CA SER A 108 -5.25 3.97 6.42
C SER A 108 -5.45 5.47 6.18
N LEU A 109 -4.44 6.29 6.51
CA LEU A 109 -4.47 7.74 6.25
C LEU A 109 -4.53 8.03 4.75
N TYR A 110 -3.82 7.24 3.94
CA TYR A 110 -3.91 7.35 2.49
C TYR A 110 -5.33 7.05 1.99
N GLY A 111 -5.99 6.02 2.54
CA GLY A 111 -7.37 5.69 2.17
C GLY A 111 -8.39 6.74 2.58
N VAL A 112 -8.20 7.36 3.73
CA VAL A 112 -9.00 8.54 4.13
C VAL A 112 -8.73 9.70 3.16
N SER A 113 -7.47 9.94 2.78
CA SER A 113 -7.15 11.03 1.84
C SER A 113 -7.69 10.79 0.43
N ASP A 114 -7.75 9.53 -0.01
CA ASP A 114 -8.31 9.16 -1.30
C ASP A 114 -9.83 9.38 -1.32
N GLU A 115 -10.52 9.05 -0.24
CA GLU A 115 -11.95 9.34 -0.08
C GLU A 115 -12.24 10.85 -0.08
N LEU A 116 -11.40 11.63 0.62
CA LEU A 116 -11.47 13.08 0.59
C LEU A 116 -11.16 13.66 -0.80
N HIS A 117 -10.26 13.03 -1.55
CA HIS A 117 -9.98 13.39 -2.94
C HIS A 117 -11.20 13.12 -3.83
N GLN A 118 -11.86 11.97 -3.67
CA GLN A 118 -13.06 11.61 -4.42
C GLN A 118 -14.21 12.62 -4.25
N TYR A 119 -14.29 13.31 -3.11
CA TYR A 119 -15.23 14.43 -2.92
C TYR A 119 -15.09 15.54 -3.98
N TYR A 120 -13.86 15.76 -4.48
CA TYR A 120 -13.56 16.77 -5.51
C TYR A 120 -13.66 16.22 -6.94
N VAL A 121 -13.84 14.91 -7.10
CA VAL A 121 -14.00 14.27 -8.40
C VAL A 121 -15.46 14.39 -8.81
N PRO A 122 -15.77 15.06 -9.93
CA PRO A 122 -17.14 15.09 -10.43
C PRO A 122 -17.62 13.66 -10.59
N SER A 123 -18.81 13.34 -10.10
CA SER A 123 -19.49 12.06 -10.29
C SER A 123 -19.10 10.97 -9.31
N ARG A 124 -18.38 11.35 -8.24
CA ARG A 124 -18.08 10.48 -7.11
C ARG A 124 -18.71 11.03 -5.85
N TYR A 125 -19.33 10.14 -5.07
CA TYR A 125 -19.79 10.46 -3.73
C TYR A 125 -18.92 9.70 -2.73
N PRO A 126 -18.25 10.39 -1.79
CA PRO A 126 -17.45 9.72 -0.80
C PRO A 126 -18.31 8.94 0.21
N GLY A 127 -17.99 7.67 0.40
CA GLY A 127 -18.64 6.75 1.32
C GLY A 127 -17.82 6.50 2.58
N LEU A 128 -18.43 6.66 3.76
CA LEU A 128 -17.83 6.22 5.02
C LEU A 128 -17.54 4.71 5.02
N ASP A 129 -18.33 3.96 4.27
CA ASP A 129 -18.19 2.53 4.06
C ASP A 129 -16.93 2.17 3.25
N ASP A 130 -16.51 3.02 2.30
CA ASP A 130 -15.26 2.84 1.57
C ASP A 130 -14.04 3.06 2.48
N ILE A 131 -14.07 4.08 3.36
CA ILE A 131 -13.04 4.27 4.40
C ILE A 131 -12.90 3.01 5.29
N ILE A 132 -14.02 2.42 5.71
CA ILE A 132 -14.02 1.21 6.54
C ILE A 132 -13.35 0.05 5.79
N ARG A 133 -13.64 -0.15 4.51
CA ARG A 133 -13.05 -1.20 3.68
C ARG A 133 -11.57 -0.99 3.45
N ASN A 134 -11.14 0.26 3.24
CA ASN A 134 -9.73 0.63 3.10
C ASN A 134 -8.94 0.26 4.37
N ILE A 135 -9.47 0.63 5.54
CA ILE A 135 -8.89 0.30 6.85
C ILE A 135 -8.90 -1.22 7.08
N LEU A 136 -9.98 -1.91 6.72
CA LEU A 136 -10.08 -3.36 6.84
C LEU A 136 -9.01 -4.07 6.00
N GLY A 137 -8.82 -3.67 4.75
CA GLY A 137 -7.76 -4.18 3.88
C GLY A 137 -6.37 -4.01 4.49
N ALA A 138 -6.08 -2.80 4.99
CA ALA A 138 -4.83 -2.51 5.65
C ALA A 138 -4.63 -3.36 6.92
N ALA A 139 -5.68 -3.50 7.75
CA ALA A 139 -5.64 -4.29 8.98
C ALA A 139 -5.40 -5.78 8.71
N LEU A 140 -6.07 -6.35 7.71
CA LEU A 140 -5.91 -7.76 7.31
C LEU A 140 -4.47 -8.05 6.86
N ALA A 141 -3.91 -7.19 6.01
CA ALA A 141 -2.54 -7.33 5.54
C ALA A 141 -1.51 -7.20 6.69
N ALA A 142 -1.69 -6.20 7.56
CA ALA A 142 -0.83 -5.99 8.72
C ALA A 142 -0.90 -7.16 9.71
N GLY A 143 -2.10 -7.66 10.00
CA GLY A 143 -2.35 -8.79 10.88
C GLY A 143 -1.72 -10.09 10.34
N LEU A 144 -1.89 -10.37 9.04
CA LEU A 144 -1.26 -11.51 8.39
C LEU A 144 0.27 -11.45 8.49
N MET A 145 0.87 -10.29 8.22
CA MET A 145 2.32 -10.12 8.33
C MET A 145 2.82 -10.23 9.77
N TYR A 146 2.05 -9.73 10.74
CA TYR A 146 2.34 -9.91 12.15
C TYR A 146 2.37 -11.40 12.52
N ILE A 147 1.33 -12.16 12.15
CA ILE A 147 1.24 -13.60 12.37
C ILE A 147 2.48 -14.29 11.78
N ILE A 148 2.76 -14.10 10.49
CA ILE A 148 3.90 -14.74 9.81
C ILE A 148 5.23 -14.43 10.50
N ALA A 149 5.45 -13.19 10.91
CA ALA A 149 6.68 -12.79 11.59
C ALA A 149 6.84 -13.46 12.98
N HIS A 150 5.74 -13.67 13.70
CA HIS A 150 5.75 -14.25 15.05
C HIS A 150 5.83 -15.78 15.04
N TYR A 151 5.16 -16.46 14.11
CA TYR A 151 5.27 -17.93 13.98
C TYR A 151 6.69 -18.35 13.56
N ARG A 152 7.36 -17.59 12.69
CA ARG A 152 8.75 -17.84 12.29
C ARG A 152 9.79 -17.68 13.40
N LYS A 153 9.46 -16.98 14.49
CA LYS A 153 10.35 -16.81 15.66
C LYS A 153 10.36 -18.06 16.55
N ARG A 154 9.26 -18.82 16.58
CA ARG A 154 9.09 -20.01 17.44
C ARG A 154 9.86 -21.23 16.92
N SER A 155 10.00 -21.39 15.60
CA SER A 155 10.73 -22.52 14.98
C SER A 155 12.27 -22.39 14.97
N GLN A 156 12.85 -21.30 15.46
CA GLN A 156 14.31 -21.13 15.54
C GLN A 156 14.87 -21.45 16.94
N HIS A 157 14.00 -21.85 17.87
CA HIS A 157 14.33 -22.24 19.24
C HIS A 157 13.91 -23.69 19.57
N LEU A 158 13.58 -24.47 18.54
CA LEU A 158 13.38 -25.92 18.57
C LEU A 158 14.47 -26.56 17.72
#